data_AF-A0A3C1YKH5-F1
#
_entry.id   AF-A0A3C1YKH5-F1
#
_cell.length_a   1.000
_cell.length_b   1.000
_cell.length_c   1.000
_cell.angle_alpha   90.00
_cell.angle_beta   90.00
_cell.angle_gamma   90.00
#
_symmetry.space_group_name_H-M   'P 1'
#
loop_
_entity.id
_entity.type
_entity.pdbx_description
1 polymer ?
#
loop_
_entity_poly.entity_id
_entity_poly.type
_entity_poly.pdbx_seq_one_letter_code
_entity_poly.pdbx_strand_id
1 'polypeptide(L)'
;MPRKIGTENWRKKRLQEHLEMKEHRYYIFCEGEQTEPCYFNGFKKLIEDNPIYRDMVLIQIEPCGAETMRVIGQAERYVKDNQITKGQIWCVYDKD
;
A
#
# COMPACT_ATOMS: atom_id res chain seq x y z
N MET A 1 -50.68 8.40 32.78
CA MET A 1 -49.30 7.87 32.70
C MET A 1 -48.76 8.18 31.31
N PRO A 2 -47.64 8.92 31.14
CA PRO A 2 -47.13 9.21 29.80
C PRO A 2 -46.36 8.00 29.25
N ARG A 3 -46.62 7.67 27.98
CA ARG A 3 -46.01 6.54 27.26
C ARG A 3 -44.51 6.80 27.02
N LYS A 4 -43.65 5.83 27.33
CA LYS A 4 -42.22 5.86 27.00
C LYS A 4 -42.07 5.68 25.49
N ILE A 5 -41.63 6.74 24.81
CA ILE A 5 -41.26 6.70 23.39
C ILE A 5 -39.92 5.98 23.29
N GLY A 6 -39.90 4.81 22.63
CA GLY A 6 -38.72 3.98 22.45
C GLY A 6 -37.62 4.73 21.71
N THR A 7 -36.53 5.04 22.42
CA THR A 7 -35.31 5.63 21.87
C THR A 7 -34.42 4.54 21.26
N GLU A 8 -34.94 3.80 20.27
CA GLU A 8 -34.22 2.61 19.75
C GLU A 8 -33.29 2.88 18.56
N ASN A 9 -33.19 4.11 18.04
CA ASN A 9 -32.39 4.39 16.83
C ASN A 9 -31.40 5.56 16.93
N TRP A 10 -30.98 5.97 18.13
CA TRP A 10 -30.08 7.12 18.29
C TRP A 10 -28.62 6.84 17.87
N ARG A 11 -28.20 5.58 17.81
CA ARG A 11 -26.89 5.21 17.26
C ARG A 11 -26.97 5.15 15.74
N LYS A 12 -26.80 6.31 15.09
CA LYS A 12 -26.42 6.34 13.68
C LYS A 12 -25.20 5.43 13.51
N LYS A 13 -25.35 4.33 12.76
CA LYS A 13 -24.20 3.56 12.26
C LYS A 13 -23.27 4.58 11.62
N ARG A 14 -22.00 4.64 12.05
CA ARG A 14 -21.00 5.49 11.40
C ARG A 14 -21.10 5.18 9.91
N LEU A 15 -21.47 6.19 9.14
CA LEU A 15 -21.47 6.11 7.70
C LEU A 15 -19.98 5.95 7.35
N GLN A 16 -19.55 4.74 7.02
CA GLN A 16 -18.28 4.50 6.34
C GLN A 16 -18.46 5.08 4.93
N GLU A 17 -18.56 6.39 4.82
CA GLU A 17 -18.55 7.08 3.54
C GLU A 17 -17.18 6.81 2.94
N HIS A 18 -17.17 5.99 1.89
CA HIS A 18 -16.16 5.96 0.85
C HIS A 18 -14.75 6.30 1.34
N LEU A 19 -14.15 5.41 2.14
CA LEU A 19 -12.69 5.32 2.15
C LEU A 19 -12.31 5.00 0.69
N GLU A 20 -11.73 5.96 -0.03
CA GLU A 20 -11.12 5.70 -1.33
C GLU A 20 -10.10 4.59 -1.13
N MET A 21 -10.51 3.35 -1.44
CA MET A 21 -9.69 2.18 -1.20
C MET A 21 -8.40 2.34 -2.00
N LYS A 22 -7.28 2.41 -1.29
CA LYS A 22 -5.93 2.47 -1.85
C LYS A 22 -5.64 3.73 -2.67
N GLU A 23 -5.93 4.90 -2.09
CA GLU A 23 -5.53 6.20 -2.63
C GLU A 23 -4.02 6.28 -2.87
N HIS A 24 -3.23 5.61 -2.03
CA HIS A 24 -1.77 5.65 -2.09
C HIS A 24 -1.21 4.28 -2.49
N ARG A 25 -0.51 4.20 -3.62
CA ARG A 25 0.11 2.96 -4.13
C ARG A 25 1.60 3.16 -4.32
N TYR A 26 2.40 2.32 -3.68
CA TYR A 26 3.85 2.33 -3.72
C TYR A 26 4.36 1.01 -4.29
N TYR A 27 5.15 1.10 -5.35
CA TYR A 27 5.85 -0.03 -5.96
C TYR A 27 7.34 0.17 -5.72
N ILE A 28 7.92 -0.69 -4.88
CA ILE A 28 9.31 -0.62 -4.45
C ILE A 28 10.07 -1.71 -5.18
N PHE A 29 11.10 -1.30 -5.93
CA PHE A 29 11.99 -2.19 -6.66
C PHE A 29 13.37 -2.13 -6.00
N CYS A 30 13.84 -3.28 -5.52
CA CYS A 30 15.12 -3.40 -4.82
C CYS A 30 16.17 -4.02 -5.77
N GLU A 31 17.39 -3.47 -5.75
CA GLU A 31 18.54 -4.04 -6.45
C GLU A 31 18.94 -5.38 -5.83
N GLY A 32 18.99 -5.44 -4.49
CA GLY A 32 19.34 -6.63 -3.74
C GLY A 32 18.16 -7.61 -3.59
N GLU A 33 18.48 -8.91 -3.53
CA GLU A 33 17.47 -9.98 -3.37
C GLU A 33 17.09 -10.27 -1.92
N GLN A 34 17.90 -9.82 -0.93
CA GLN A 34 17.75 -10.27 0.46
C GLN A 34 17.56 -9.12 1.46
N THR A 35 18.57 -8.27 1.68
CA THR A 35 18.56 -7.30 2.79
C THR A 35 17.50 -6.22 2.62
N GLU A 36 17.49 -5.55 1.46
CA GLU A 36 16.54 -4.50 1.12
C GLU A 36 15.08 -4.99 1.10
N PRO A 37 14.73 -6.08 0.37
CA PRO A 37 13.35 -6.56 0.35
C PRO A 37 12.89 -7.05 1.73
N CYS A 38 13.77 -7.65 2.55
CA CYS A 38 13.43 -8.00 3.93
C CYS A 38 13.11 -6.76 4.78
N TYR A 39 13.87 -5.67 4.63
CA TYR A 39 13.60 -4.41 5.32
C TYR A 39 12.23 -3.84 4.95
N PHE A 40 11.94 -3.72 3.65
CA PHE A 40 10.65 -3.18 3.19
C PHE A 40 9.48 -4.11 3.53
N ASN A 41 9.70 -5.42 3.61
CA ASN A 41 8.65 -6.35 4.03
C ASN A 41 8.29 -6.15 5.51
N GLY A 42 9.27 -5.81 6.37
CA GLY A 42 9.02 -5.38 7.74
C GLY A 42 8.20 -4.09 7.78
N PHE A 43 8.58 -3.09 6.98
CA PHE A 43 7.84 -1.83 6.85
C PHE A 43 6.39 -2.05 6.39
N LYS A 44 6.19 -2.90 5.37
CA LYS A 44 4.86 -3.26 4.86
C LYS A 44 3.97 -3.85 5.94
N LYS A 45 4.48 -4.79 6.75
CA LYS A 45 3.73 -5.37 7.87
C LYS A 45 3.24 -4.32 8.87
N LEU A 46 4.10 -3.36 9.23
CA LEU A 46 3.73 -2.28 10.16
C LEU A 46 2.60 -1.39 9.62
N ILE A 47 2.56 -1.16 8.30
CA ILE A 47 1.51 -0.41 7.63
C ILE A 47 0.21 -1.23 7.55
N GLU A 48 0.31 -2.51 7.22
CA GLU A 48 -0.83 -3.43 7.11
C GLU A 48 -1.47 -3.78 8.46
N ASP A 49 -0.69 -3.76 9.55
CA ASP A 49 -1.18 -4.00 10.90
C ASP A 49 -2.09 -2.88 11.42
N ASN A 50 -1.97 -1.66 10.86
CA ASN A 50 -2.84 -0.54 11.23
C ASN A 50 -4.11 -0.52 10.34
N PRO A 51 -5.32 -0.67 10.93
CA PRO A 51 -6.57 -0.73 10.17
C PRO A 51 -6.84 0.51 9.29
N ILE A 52 -6.33 1.68 9.69
CA ILE A 52 -6.52 2.92 8.92
C ILE A 52 -5.63 2.90 7.68
N TYR A 53 -4.38 2.48 7.82
CA TYR A 53 -3.40 2.53 6.73
C TYR A 53 -3.54 1.35 5.76
N ARG A 54 -3.94 0.17 6.25
CA ARG A 54 -4.17 -1.02 5.41
C ARG A 54 -5.14 -0.79 4.25
N ASP A 55 -6.19 -0.01 4.49
CA ASP A 55 -7.22 0.26 3.48
C ASP A 55 -6.86 1.45 2.57
N MET A 56 -5.93 2.32 3.01
CA MET A 56 -5.50 3.52 2.27
C MET A 56 -4.21 3.34 1.46
N VAL A 57 -3.30 2.46 1.90
CA VAL A 57 -1.94 2.33 1.37
C VAL A 57 -1.71 0.92 0.84
N LEU A 58 -1.32 0.81 -0.42
CA LEU A 58 -0.85 -0.43 -1.03
C LEU A 58 0.66 -0.36 -1.23
N ILE A 59 1.40 -1.29 -0.64
CA ILE A 59 2.84 -1.44 -0.83
C ILE A 59 3.11 -2.77 -1.51
N GLN A 60 3.73 -2.70 -2.70
CA GLN A 60 4.22 -3.86 -3.42
C GLN A 60 5.73 -3.78 -3.54
N ILE A 61 6.41 -4.88 -3.22
CA ILE A 61 7.86 -4.97 -3.16
C ILE A 61 8.25 -6.05 -4.16
N GLU A 62 9.07 -5.68 -5.15
CA GLU A 62 9.59 -6.58 -6.16
C GLU A 62 11.12 -6.63 -6.03
N PRO A 63 11.70 -7.78 -5.66
CA PRO A 63 13.14 -7.98 -5.72
C PRO A 63 13.55 -8.12 -7.19
N CYS A 64 14.35 -7.20 -7.72
CA CYS A 64 14.81 -7.26 -9.11
C CYS A 64 16.01 -8.20 -9.29
N GLY A 65 16.89 -8.31 -8.28
CA GLY A 65 18.10 -9.15 -8.36
C GLY A 65 19.01 -8.80 -9.53
N ALA A 66 19.00 -7.55 -9.97
CA ALA A 66 19.62 -7.11 -11.21
C ALA A 66 20.36 -5.78 -11.01
N GLU A 67 21.49 -5.62 -11.71
CA GLU A 67 22.33 -4.41 -11.72
C GLU A 67 21.49 -3.12 -11.80
N THR A 68 21.88 -2.10 -11.02
CA THR A 68 21.23 -0.77 -10.81
C THR A 68 20.46 -0.22 -12.02
N MET A 69 21.01 -0.30 -13.25
CA MET A 69 20.40 0.25 -14.46
C MET A 69 19.20 -0.55 -14.99
N ARG A 70 19.09 -1.83 -14.65
CA ARG A 70 18.00 -2.71 -15.11
C ARG A 70 16.74 -2.61 -14.25
N VAL A 71 16.88 -2.13 -13.01
CA VAL A 71 15.77 -1.91 -12.06
C VAL A 71 14.70 -1.00 -12.66
N ILE A 72 15.12 0.10 -13.31
CA ILE A 72 14.21 1.05 -13.97
C ILE A 72 13.45 0.37 -15.13
N GLY A 73 14.15 -0.39 -15.96
CA GLY A 73 13.53 -1.12 -17.08
C GLY A 73 12.54 -2.19 -16.61
N GLN A 74 12.83 -2.84 -15.48
CA GLN A 74 11.91 -3.79 -14.87
C GLN A 74 10.68 -3.10 -14.30
N ALA A 75 10.84 -1.94 -13.66
CA ALA A 75 9.73 -1.13 -13.19
C ALA A 75 8.83 -0.65 -14.33
N GLU A 76 9.40 -0.18 -15.44
CA GLU A 76 8.63 0.21 -16.62
C GLU A 76 7.83 -0.94 -17.22
N ARG A 77 8.44 -2.13 -17.35
CA ARG A 77 7.76 -3.34 -17.81
C ARG A 77 6.63 -3.71 -16.87
N TYR A 78 6.91 -3.73 -15.57
CA TYR A 78 5.94 -4.07 -14.55
C TYR A 78 4.70 -3.14 -14.60
N VAL A 79 4.91 -1.83 -14.77
CA VAL A 79 3.82 -0.85 -14.89
C VAL A 79 2.99 -1.07 -16.15
N LYS A 80 3.65 -1.33 -17.29
CA LYS A 80 2.96 -1.59 -18.57
C LYS A 80 2.15 -2.87 -18.51
N ASP A 81 2.74 -3.95 -18.00
CA ASP A 81 2.12 -5.28 -17.96
C ASP A 81 0.92 -5.32 -17.00
N ASN A 82 1.02 -4.63 -15.86
CA ASN A 82 -0.06 -4.53 -14.86
C ASN A 82 -1.02 -3.36 -15.11
N GLN A 83 -0.85 -2.59 -16.19
CA GLN A 83 -1.67 -1.42 -16.54
C GLN A 83 -1.85 -0.44 -15.37
N ILE A 84 -0.76 -0.18 -14.64
CA ILE A 84 -0.79 0.68 -13.46
C ILE A 84 -0.93 2.14 -13.92
N THR A 85 -2.09 2.73 -13.66
CA THR A 85 -2.40 4.12 -14.06
C THR A 85 -2.07 5.16 -12.99
N LYS A 86 -1.99 4.74 -11.72
CA LYS A 86 -1.71 5.59 -10.56
C LYS A 86 -0.85 4.84 -9.55
N GLY A 87 0.22 5.48 -9.09
CA GLY A 87 1.13 4.96 -8.07
C GLY A 87 2.50 5.62 -8.16
N GLN A 88 3.25 5.52 -7.07
CA GLN A 88 4.64 5.94 -7.00
C GLN A 88 5.56 4.74 -7.16
N ILE A 89 6.62 4.92 -7.95
CA ILE A 89 7.65 3.91 -8.19
C ILE A 89 8.91 4.34 -7.45
N TRP A 90 9.42 3.46 -6.60
CA TRP A 90 10.60 3.70 -5.78
C TRP A 90 11.66 2.67 -6.19
N CYS A 91 12.67 3.12 -6.92
CA CYS A 91 13.84 2.30 -7.25
C CYS A 91 14.88 2.53 -6.17
N VAL A 92 15.22 1.49 -5.42
CA VAL A 92 16.19 1.52 -4.32
C VAL A 92 17.47 0.84 -4.81
N TYR A 93 18.59 1.52 -4.59
CA TYR A 93 19.93 1.08 -4.97
C TYR A 93 20.88 1.44 -3.83
N ASP A 94 21.87 0.59 -3.61
CA ASP A 94 22.93 0.87 -2.66
C ASP A 94 23.80 2.02 -3.18
N LYS A 95 24.18 2.91 -2.26
CA LYS A 95 25.12 3.98 -2.55
C LYS A 95 26.51 3.48 -2.18
N ASP A 96 27.21 2.92 -3.16
CA ASP A 96 28.66 2.69 -3.08
C ASP A 96 29.43 3.99 -2.73
#